data_AF-A0A7X9PZI8-F1
#
_entry.id   AF-A0A7X9PZI8-F1
#
_cell.length_a   1.000
_cell.length_b   1.000
_cell.length_c   1.000
_cell.angle_alpha   90.00
_cell.angle_beta   90.00
_cell.angle_gamma   90.00
#
_symmetry.space_group_name_H-M   'P 1'
#
loop_
_entity.id
_entity.type
_entity.pdbx_description
1 polymer ?
#
loop_
_entity_poly.entity_id
_entity_poly.type
_entity_poly.pdbx_seq_one_letter_code
_entity_poly.pdbx_strand_id
1 'polypeptide(L)'
;VMAPGTNMGAAHPVVALGGDIPDADMKKKVVSDFAAQMRALAGLRGRDAAAAEKMVTESVSYTAGEAMEAKVIDLVAGDLDDILAWAQGRTFLVGDRALQFSLKGYRVVELGMDSRLRALQVISRPDMAYLLLVAGVFAIILEVLSPGGFVLGVTGGILVLFGAYGLRMIPFNWAGIVFLLAGVAVMVLDLLVGGIGILSVPGAGAIIVGGLILFRAPGGELLNMSYNFMIGAVAVLAAFFLFAAWAVWRSIRSRPVSGRDALVGSRVLAVSDLSPQGSVICHGEIWWAKVSGDGRLASGETGVVESVEGLTLVVRPLAEGEEAPSR
;
A
#
# COMPACT_ATOMS: atom_id res chain seq x y z
N VAL A 1 12.80 -37.63 2.92
CA VAL A 1 14.10 -37.00 3.24
C VAL A 1 13.83 -35.75 4.05
N MET A 2 14.64 -35.47 5.06
CA MET A 2 14.61 -34.23 5.86
C MET A 2 16.02 -33.66 5.98
N ALA A 3 16.15 -32.35 6.12
CA ALA A 3 17.43 -31.72 6.46
C ALA A 3 17.61 -31.64 7.98
N PRO A 4 18.85 -31.68 8.50
CA PRO A 4 19.10 -31.42 9.92
C PRO A 4 18.46 -30.11 10.39
N GLY A 5 17.85 -30.12 11.58
CA GLY A 5 17.15 -28.95 12.13
C GLY A 5 15.74 -28.68 11.56
N THR A 6 15.21 -29.56 10.71
CA THR A 6 13.81 -29.50 10.25
C THR A 6 12.90 -30.43 11.05
N ASN A 7 11.60 -30.14 11.02
CA ASN A 7 10.57 -30.89 11.73
C ASN A 7 9.46 -31.37 10.76
N MET A 8 8.77 -32.46 11.11
CA MET A 8 7.65 -33.04 10.35
C MET A 8 6.47 -33.33 11.28
N GLY A 9 5.25 -33.05 10.79
CA GLY A 9 4.07 -32.84 11.65
C GLY A 9 4.01 -31.37 12.06
N ALA A 10 3.20 -30.94 13.03
CA ALA A 10 2.00 -31.58 13.53
C ALA A 10 0.86 -31.41 12.49
N ALA A 11 0.09 -32.45 12.25
CA ALA A 11 -0.95 -32.49 11.22
C ALA A 11 -2.38 -32.49 11.82
N HIS A 12 -2.55 -31.92 13.01
CA HIS A 12 -3.86 -31.84 13.65
C HIS A 12 -4.78 -30.92 12.84
N PRO A 13 -6.02 -31.34 12.52
CA PRO A 13 -6.93 -30.54 11.73
C PRO A 13 -7.43 -29.32 12.52
N VAL A 14 -7.41 -28.17 11.88
CA VAL A 14 -7.90 -26.88 12.41
C VAL A 14 -8.85 -26.23 11.42
N VAL A 15 -9.69 -25.29 11.88
CA VAL A 15 -10.50 -24.50 10.95
C VAL A 15 -9.62 -23.47 10.21
N ALA A 16 -10.07 -23.00 9.04
CA ALA A 16 -9.30 -22.13 8.14
C ALA A 16 -8.75 -20.83 8.77
N LEU A 17 -9.30 -20.40 9.92
CA LEU A 17 -8.85 -19.24 10.69
C LEU A 17 -7.89 -19.60 11.85
N GLY A 18 -7.36 -20.82 11.88
CA GLY A 18 -6.44 -21.30 12.93
C GLY A 18 -7.12 -21.60 14.27
N GLY A 19 -8.46 -21.56 14.32
CA GLY A 19 -9.24 -21.93 15.49
C GLY A 19 -9.41 -23.45 15.63
N ASP A 20 -9.80 -23.88 16.82
CA ASP A 20 -10.22 -25.25 17.06
C ASP A 20 -11.61 -25.53 16.45
N ILE A 21 -11.92 -26.80 16.20
CA ILE A 21 -13.21 -27.22 15.68
C ILE A 21 -14.25 -27.08 16.83
N PRO A 22 -15.28 -26.22 16.71
CA PRO A 22 -16.14 -25.87 17.85
C PRO A 22 -16.97 -27.01 18.44
N ASP A 23 -17.35 -27.98 17.59
CA ASP A 23 -18.15 -29.14 17.99
C ASP A 23 -17.24 -30.34 18.25
N ALA A 24 -17.27 -30.87 19.48
CA ALA A 24 -16.39 -31.93 19.95
C ALA A 24 -16.62 -33.27 19.22
N ASP A 25 -17.84 -33.56 18.79
CA ASP A 25 -18.16 -34.79 18.07
C ASP A 25 -17.72 -34.70 16.61
N MET A 26 -17.89 -33.54 15.99
CA MET A 26 -17.31 -33.23 14.69
C MET A 26 -15.80 -33.26 14.72
N LYS A 27 -15.16 -32.69 15.75
CA LYS A 27 -13.70 -32.74 15.93
C LYS A 27 -13.21 -34.19 15.94
N LYS A 28 -13.85 -35.06 16.73
CA LYS A 28 -13.50 -36.49 16.76
C LYS A 28 -13.66 -37.17 15.40
N LYS A 29 -14.75 -36.89 14.68
CA LYS A 29 -14.99 -37.45 13.33
C LYS A 29 -13.91 -37.00 12.34
N VAL A 30 -13.59 -35.71 12.33
CA VAL A 30 -12.58 -35.12 11.44
C VAL A 30 -11.18 -35.65 11.76
N VAL A 31 -10.78 -35.66 13.03
CA VAL A 31 -9.50 -36.23 13.47
C VAL A 31 -9.40 -37.71 13.10
N SER A 32 -10.46 -38.49 13.34
CA SER A 32 -10.46 -39.93 13.02
C SER A 32 -10.34 -40.18 11.51
N ASP A 33 -10.97 -39.36 10.68
CA ASP A 33 -10.91 -39.49 9.22
C ASP A 33 -9.51 -39.17 8.69
N PHE A 34 -8.92 -38.05 9.12
CA PHE A 34 -7.55 -37.68 8.74
C PHE A 34 -6.51 -38.65 9.29
N ALA A 35 -6.70 -39.18 10.50
CA ALA A 35 -5.86 -40.21 11.08
C ALA A 35 -5.87 -41.49 10.22
N ALA A 36 -7.05 -41.94 9.78
CA ALA A 36 -7.18 -43.08 8.89
C ALA A 36 -6.53 -42.82 7.51
N GLN A 37 -6.70 -41.62 6.96
CA GLN A 37 -6.06 -41.22 5.70
C GLN A 37 -4.53 -41.21 5.82
N MET A 38 -3.99 -40.67 6.92
CA MET A 38 -2.55 -40.63 7.18
C MET A 38 -1.97 -42.04 7.32
N ARG A 39 -2.66 -42.93 8.04
CA ARG A 39 -2.28 -44.36 8.12
C ARG A 39 -2.26 -45.04 6.77
N ALA A 40 -3.29 -44.83 5.95
CA ALA A 40 -3.37 -45.42 4.61
C ALA A 40 -2.20 -44.94 3.72
N LEU A 41 -1.90 -43.64 3.72
CA LEU A 41 -0.78 -43.06 2.96
C LEU A 41 0.59 -43.57 3.43
N ALA A 42 0.79 -43.67 4.75
CA ALA A 42 2.01 -44.21 5.32
C ALA A 42 2.20 -45.69 4.93
N GLY A 43 1.13 -46.49 5.03
CA GLY A 43 1.14 -47.91 4.68
C GLY A 43 1.48 -48.16 3.20
N LEU A 44 0.92 -47.36 2.28
CA LEU A 44 1.23 -47.44 0.84
C LEU A 44 2.72 -47.23 0.54
N ARG A 45 3.45 -46.53 1.42
CA ARG A 45 4.87 -46.23 1.27
C ARG A 45 5.78 -47.04 2.18
N GLY A 46 5.24 -48.04 2.89
CA GLY A 46 5.99 -48.88 3.83
C GLY A 46 6.53 -48.12 5.05
N ARG A 47 5.88 -47.02 5.44
CA ARG A 47 6.24 -46.20 6.61
C ARG A 47 5.45 -46.64 7.84
N ASP A 48 5.94 -46.28 9.02
CA ASP A 48 5.22 -46.56 10.27
C ASP A 48 3.90 -45.77 10.32
N ALA A 49 2.80 -46.50 10.14
CA ALA A 49 1.46 -45.91 10.12
C ALA A 49 1.03 -45.40 11.51
N ALA A 50 1.46 -46.05 12.59
CA ALA A 50 1.10 -45.65 13.95
C ALA A 50 1.82 -44.35 14.34
N ALA A 51 3.10 -44.22 13.99
CA ALA A 51 3.84 -42.97 14.17
C ALA A 51 3.24 -41.82 13.33
N ALA A 52 2.83 -42.09 12.08
CA ALA A 52 2.18 -41.11 11.24
C ALA A 52 0.78 -40.70 11.77
N GLU A 53 0.02 -41.63 12.36
CA GLU A 53 -1.28 -41.35 12.98
C GLU A 53 -1.15 -40.36 14.15
N LYS A 54 -0.13 -40.53 14.99
CA LYS A 54 0.14 -39.63 16.12
C LYS A 54 0.39 -38.19 15.72
N MET A 55 0.89 -37.93 14.51
CA MET A 55 1.02 -36.56 13.98
C MET A 55 -0.35 -35.87 13.87
N VAL A 56 -1.42 -36.63 13.61
CA VAL A 56 -2.78 -36.13 13.48
C VAL A 56 -3.50 -36.15 14.82
N THR A 57 -3.46 -37.26 15.57
CA THR A 57 -4.26 -37.43 16.80
C THR A 57 -3.67 -36.69 17.99
N GLU A 58 -2.34 -36.74 18.15
CA GLU A 58 -1.61 -36.23 19.31
C GLU A 58 -0.82 -34.94 18.98
N SER A 59 -0.89 -34.46 17.74
CA SER A 59 -0.12 -33.31 17.26
C SER A 59 1.40 -33.47 17.42
N VAL A 60 1.90 -34.71 17.32
CA VAL A 60 3.34 -34.97 17.43
C VAL A 60 4.07 -34.31 16.26
N SER A 61 5.16 -33.60 16.59
CA SER A 61 6.10 -33.02 15.64
C SER A 61 7.46 -33.68 15.86
N TYR A 62 7.93 -34.43 14.87
CA TYR A 62 9.19 -35.16 14.94
C TYR A 62 10.32 -34.29 14.37
N THR A 63 11.43 -34.22 15.11
CA THR A 63 12.70 -33.75 14.55
C THR A 63 13.20 -34.71 13.46
N ALA A 64 14.13 -34.26 12.62
CA ALA A 64 14.70 -35.11 11.56
C ALA A 64 15.25 -36.46 12.08
N GLY A 65 15.85 -36.49 13.27
CA GLY A 65 16.36 -37.72 13.90
C GLY A 65 15.23 -38.65 14.36
N GLU A 66 14.28 -38.13 15.13
CA GLU A 66 13.13 -38.91 15.62
C GLU A 66 12.27 -39.43 14.46
N ALA A 67 12.12 -38.65 13.39
CA ALA A 67 11.40 -39.06 12.19
C ALA A 67 12.07 -40.26 11.49
N MET A 68 13.40 -40.31 11.50
CA MET A 68 14.18 -41.43 10.95
C MET A 68 14.01 -42.69 11.82
N GLU A 69 14.11 -42.54 13.14
CA GLU A 69 13.93 -43.64 14.10
C GLU A 69 12.50 -44.22 14.05
N ALA A 70 11.50 -43.35 13.96
CA ALA A 70 10.10 -43.70 13.79
C ALA A 70 9.75 -44.20 12.39
N LYS A 71 10.71 -44.29 11.45
CA LYS A 71 10.53 -44.80 10.08
C LYS A 71 9.41 -44.09 9.30
N VAL A 72 9.25 -42.78 9.53
CA VAL A 72 8.34 -41.91 8.76
C VAL A 72 9.06 -41.16 7.64
N ILE A 73 10.40 -41.21 7.64
CA ILE A 73 11.28 -40.76 6.54
C ILE A 73 12.35 -41.82 6.24
N ASP A 74 13.01 -41.65 5.09
CA ASP A 74 13.99 -42.61 4.57
C ASP A 74 15.45 -42.16 4.75
N LEU A 75 15.68 -40.86 4.98
CA LEU A 75 17.00 -40.24 5.03
C LEU A 75 16.95 -38.87 5.70
N VAL A 76 17.98 -38.57 6.49
CA VAL A 76 18.38 -37.21 6.88
C VAL A 76 19.61 -36.81 6.07
N ALA A 77 19.56 -35.70 5.35
CA ALA A 77 20.62 -35.27 4.41
C ALA A 77 20.91 -33.77 4.57
N GLY A 78 22.18 -33.37 4.54
CA GLY A 78 22.60 -31.98 4.69
C GLY A 78 22.45 -31.15 3.42
N ASP A 79 22.66 -31.80 2.27
CA ASP A 79 22.65 -31.16 0.96
C ASP A 79 22.08 -32.07 -0.13
N LEU A 80 22.08 -31.57 -1.37
CA LEU A 80 21.60 -32.32 -2.53
C LEU A 80 22.50 -33.52 -2.85
N ASP A 81 23.81 -33.40 -2.65
CA ASP A 81 24.78 -34.44 -3.01
C ASP A 81 24.59 -35.69 -2.13
N ASP A 82 24.32 -35.51 -0.84
CA ASP A 82 23.93 -36.57 0.09
C ASP A 82 22.68 -37.33 -0.41
N ILE A 83 21.68 -36.60 -0.91
CA ILE A 83 20.43 -37.19 -1.41
C ILE A 83 20.69 -38.00 -2.67
N LEU A 84 21.49 -37.46 -3.60
CA LEU A 84 21.82 -38.12 -4.86
C LEU A 84 22.66 -39.38 -4.60
N ALA A 85 23.65 -39.31 -3.71
CA ALA A 85 24.48 -40.44 -3.32
C ALA A 85 23.65 -41.54 -2.66
N TRP A 86 22.72 -41.19 -1.77
CA TRP A 86 21.82 -42.16 -1.14
C TRP A 86 20.87 -42.80 -2.15
N ALA A 87 20.32 -42.03 -3.10
CA ALA A 87 19.35 -42.53 -4.06
C ALA A 87 19.97 -43.40 -5.17
N GLN A 88 21.25 -43.21 -5.49
CA GLN A 88 21.92 -43.90 -6.59
C GLN A 88 21.85 -45.43 -6.44
N GLY A 89 21.31 -46.11 -7.46
CA GLY A 89 21.18 -47.56 -7.52
C GLY A 89 20.04 -48.13 -6.67
N ARG A 90 19.31 -47.32 -5.90
CA ARG A 90 18.13 -47.75 -5.15
C ARG A 90 16.91 -47.85 -6.06
N THR A 91 15.97 -48.71 -5.66
CA THR A 91 14.70 -48.88 -6.35
C THR A 91 13.61 -48.09 -5.64
N PHE A 92 12.87 -47.28 -6.39
CA PHE A 92 11.74 -46.50 -5.90
C PHE A 92 10.46 -46.93 -6.61
N LEU A 93 9.35 -46.89 -5.88
CA LEU A 93 8.04 -47.14 -6.43
C LEU A 93 7.49 -45.84 -7.06
N VAL A 94 7.25 -45.85 -8.36
CA VAL A 94 6.68 -44.73 -9.13
C VAL A 94 5.37 -45.19 -9.75
N GLY A 95 4.25 -44.83 -9.10
CA GLY A 95 2.95 -45.46 -9.36
C GLY A 95 3.02 -46.93 -8.97
N ASP A 96 2.73 -47.83 -9.89
CA ASP A 96 2.81 -49.29 -9.66
C ASP A 96 4.13 -49.92 -10.13
N ARG A 97 5.09 -49.10 -10.59
CA ARG A 97 6.35 -49.59 -11.17
C ARG A 97 7.52 -49.35 -10.23
N ALA A 98 8.29 -50.41 -9.98
CA ALA A 98 9.57 -50.33 -9.31
C ALA A 98 10.64 -49.89 -10.33
N LEU A 99 11.19 -48.69 -10.15
CA LEU A 99 12.23 -48.12 -11.02
C LEU A 99 13.52 -47.95 -10.25
N GLN A 100 14.63 -48.42 -10.81
CA GLN A 100 15.96 -48.16 -10.25
C GLN A 100 16.41 -46.76 -10.61
N PHE A 101 16.80 -45.99 -9.61
CA PHE A 101 17.27 -44.63 -9.78
C PHE A 101 18.76 -44.63 -10.20
N SER A 102 19.06 -43.93 -11.29
CA SER A 102 20.42 -43.75 -11.79
C SER A 102 20.59 -42.37 -12.40
N LEU A 103 21.60 -41.63 -11.94
CA LEU A 103 21.96 -40.34 -12.52
C LEU A 103 22.86 -40.42 -13.76
N LYS A 104 23.32 -41.61 -14.18
CA LYS A 104 24.22 -41.74 -15.33
C LYS A 104 23.57 -41.14 -16.59
N GLY A 105 24.14 -40.05 -17.10
CA GLY A 105 23.68 -39.37 -18.32
C GLY A 105 22.59 -38.33 -18.12
N TYR A 106 22.19 -38.02 -16.87
CA TYR A 106 21.19 -37.00 -16.57
C TYR A 106 21.83 -35.67 -16.15
N ARG A 107 21.19 -34.56 -16.53
CA ARG A 107 21.58 -33.21 -16.13
C ARG A 107 20.65 -32.72 -15.02
N VAL A 108 21.22 -32.20 -13.94
CA VAL A 108 20.45 -31.48 -12.92
C VAL A 108 19.96 -30.16 -13.52
N VAL A 109 18.65 -29.95 -13.52
CA VAL A 109 18.01 -28.71 -13.94
C VAL A 109 17.28 -28.13 -12.75
N GLU A 110 17.70 -26.95 -12.32
CA GLU A 110 17.02 -26.22 -11.26
C GLU A 110 15.80 -25.50 -11.83
N LEU A 111 14.62 -25.86 -11.36
CA LEU A 111 13.37 -25.19 -11.70
C LEU A 111 13.08 -24.13 -10.64
N GLY A 112 13.54 -22.90 -10.89
CA GLY A 112 13.19 -21.74 -10.06
C GLY A 112 11.72 -21.36 -10.20
N MET A 113 11.24 -20.50 -9.29
CA MET A 113 9.89 -19.92 -9.42
C MET A 113 9.78 -19.06 -10.69
N ASP A 114 8.77 -19.36 -11.50
CA ASP A 114 8.38 -18.58 -12.67
C ASP A 114 7.97 -17.14 -12.26
N SER A 115 8.09 -16.19 -13.18
CA SER A 115 7.80 -14.77 -12.94
C SER A 115 6.35 -14.54 -12.48
N ARG A 116 5.41 -15.32 -13.01
CA ARG A 116 4.01 -15.34 -12.55
C ARG A 116 3.87 -15.76 -11.09
N LEU A 117 4.52 -16.86 -10.71
CA LEU A 117 4.52 -17.37 -9.33
C LEU A 117 5.22 -16.39 -8.37
N ARG A 118 6.28 -15.73 -8.84
CA ARG A 118 6.99 -14.68 -8.08
C ARG A 118 6.11 -13.46 -7.83
N ALA A 119 5.35 -13.00 -8.83
CA ALA A 119 4.40 -11.90 -8.67
C ALA A 119 3.27 -12.27 -7.69
N LEU A 120 2.72 -13.48 -7.82
CA LEU A 120 1.71 -13.98 -6.88
C LEU A 120 2.25 -14.08 -5.46
N GLN A 121 3.48 -14.58 -5.27
CA GLN A 121 4.12 -14.65 -3.96
C GLN A 121 4.26 -13.26 -3.33
N VAL A 122 4.60 -12.23 -4.11
CA VAL A 122 4.68 -10.85 -3.62
C VAL A 122 3.30 -10.36 -3.17
N ILE A 123 2.25 -10.58 -3.96
CA ILE A 123 0.89 -10.12 -3.61
C ILE A 123 0.29 -10.91 -2.43
N SER A 124 0.65 -12.18 -2.30
CA SER A 124 0.21 -13.05 -1.19
C SER A 124 0.94 -12.76 0.13
N ARG A 125 1.95 -11.87 0.14
CA ARG A 125 2.58 -11.44 1.40
C ARG A 125 1.67 -10.46 2.14
N PRO A 126 1.30 -10.74 3.40
CA PRO A 126 0.50 -9.84 4.25
C PRO A 126 0.95 -8.39 4.26
N ASP A 127 2.26 -8.22 4.37
CA ASP A 127 3.01 -6.98 4.40
C ASP A 127 2.82 -6.18 3.11
N MET A 128 2.89 -6.83 1.94
CA MET A 128 2.65 -6.19 0.66
C MET A 128 1.17 -5.82 0.47
N ALA A 129 0.26 -6.72 0.84
CA ALA A 129 -1.17 -6.49 0.74
C ALA A 129 -1.62 -5.26 1.56
N TYR A 130 -1.07 -5.08 2.76
CA TYR A 130 -1.33 -3.90 3.58
C TYR A 130 -0.84 -2.61 2.92
N LEU A 131 0.39 -2.60 2.38
CA LEU A 131 0.93 -1.40 1.74
C LEU A 131 0.16 -1.01 0.49
N LEU A 132 -0.27 -1.98 -0.31
CA LEU A 132 -1.13 -1.74 -1.47
C LEU A 132 -2.46 -1.12 -1.01
N LEU A 133 -3.05 -1.61 0.09
CA LEU A 133 -4.27 -1.03 0.65
C LEU A 133 -4.07 0.43 1.07
N VAL A 134 -3.02 0.70 1.87
CA VAL A 134 -2.73 2.04 2.39
C VAL A 134 -2.38 3.01 1.25
N ALA A 135 -1.49 2.62 0.34
CA ALA A 135 -1.13 3.41 -0.82
C ALA A 135 -2.35 3.67 -1.72
N GLY A 136 -3.22 2.68 -1.88
CA GLY A 136 -4.45 2.81 -2.65
C GLY A 136 -5.44 3.80 -2.04
N VAL A 137 -5.66 3.72 -0.73
CA VAL A 137 -6.48 4.69 0.02
C VAL A 137 -5.90 6.10 -0.11
N PHE A 138 -4.58 6.27 -0.01
CA PHE A 138 -3.97 7.58 -0.17
C PHE A 138 -4.02 8.12 -1.59
N ALA A 139 -3.87 7.28 -2.61
CA ALA A 139 -4.05 7.70 -4.01
C ALA A 139 -5.48 8.20 -4.26
N ILE A 140 -6.48 7.54 -3.67
CA ILE A 140 -7.88 8.01 -3.71
C ILE A 140 -8.02 9.37 -3.01
N ILE A 141 -7.46 9.53 -1.81
CA ILE A 141 -7.50 10.80 -1.08
C ILE A 141 -6.84 11.93 -1.88
N LEU A 142 -5.68 11.68 -2.50
CA LEU A 142 -4.97 12.67 -3.31
C LEU A 142 -5.72 13.08 -4.57
N GLU A 143 -6.45 12.15 -5.20
CA GLU A 143 -7.33 12.51 -6.30
C GLU A 143 -8.43 13.47 -5.84
N VAL A 144 -9.03 13.21 -4.69
CA VAL A 144 -10.05 14.11 -4.11
C VAL A 144 -9.45 15.48 -3.77
N LEU A 145 -8.18 15.52 -3.36
CA LEU A 145 -7.44 16.75 -3.04
C LEU A 145 -6.99 17.55 -4.28
N SER A 146 -6.97 16.94 -5.47
CA SER A 146 -6.39 17.53 -6.69
C SER A 146 -7.45 17.64 -7.78
N PRO A 147 -8.10 18.80 -7.96
CA PRO A 147 -9.09 18.97 -9.02
C PRO A 147 -8.43 18.79 -10.40
N GLY A 148 -8.87 17.80 -11.19
CA GLY A 148 -8.51 17.69 -12.62
C GLY A 148 -7.98 16.35 -13.15
N GLY A 149 -8.06 15.24 -12.40
CA GLY A 149 -7.59 13.91 -12.86
C GLY A 149 -8.51 12.74 -12.49
N PHE A 150 -8.31 11.60 -13.14
CA PHE A 150 -8.91 10.28 -12.81
C PHE A 150 -7.86 9.17 -12.64
N VAL A 151 -6.57 9.52 -12.77
CA VAL A 151 -5.46 8.56 -12.79
C VAL A 151 -5.16 8.03 -11.38
N LEU A 152 -5.16 8.90 -10.37
CA LEU A 152 -4.86 8.50 -8.99
C LEU A 152 -6.05 7.75 -8.38
N GLY A 153 -7.28 8.13 -8.71
CA GLY A 153 -8.49 7.43 -8.25
C GLY A 153 -8.57 6.00 -8.77
N VAL A 154 -8.36 5.80 -10.09
CA VAL A 154 -8.41 4.46 -10.71
C VAL A 154 -7.25 3.59 -10.20
N THR A 155 -6.04 4.14 -10.17
CA THR A 155 -4.86 3.42 -9.65
C THR A 155 -5.07 3.06 -8.18
N GLY A 156 -5.58 3.99 -7.38
CA GLY A 156 -5.88 3.78 -5.97
C GLY A 156 -6.92 2.70 -5.74
N GLY A 157 -8.01 2.70 -6.52
CA GLY A 157 -9.02 1.64 -6.48
C GLY A 157 -8.46 0.26 -6.79
N ILE A 158 -7.61 0.14 -7.81
CA ILE A 158 -6.93 -1.12 -8.17
C ILE A 158 -6.01 -1.60 -7.03
N LEU A 159 -5.24 -0.69 -6.44
CA LEU A 159 -4.35 -0.99 -5.32
C LEU A 159 -5.12 -1.46 -4.08
N VAL A 160 -6.26 -0.83 -3.78
CA VAL A 160 -7.17 -1.26 -2.70
C VAL A 160 -7.70 -2.67 -2.97
N LEU A 161 -8.09 -2.99 -4.20
CA LEU A 161 -8.58 -4.33 -4.56
C LEU A 161 -7.49 -5.40 -4.40
N PHE A 162 -6.26 -5.13 -4.85
CA PHE A 162 -5.14 -6.05 -4.65
C PHE A 162 -4.78 -6.22 -3.18
N GLY A 163 -4.77 -5.14 -2.40
CA GLY A 163 -4.55 -5.19 -0.96
C GLY A 163 -5.63 -6.01 -0.25
N ALA A 164 -6.90 -5.76 -0.56
CA ALA A 164 -8.03 -6.51 0.00
C ALA A 164 -7.97 -8.01 -0.34
N TYR A 165 -7.56 -8.36 -1.57
CA TYR A 165 -7.37 -9.76 -1.97
C TYR A 165 -6.27 -10.45 -1.16
N GLY A 166 -5.10 -9.80 -1.01
CA GLY A 166 -3.99 -10.35 -0.21
C GLY A 166 -4.32 -10.46 1.29
N LEU A 167 -5.19 -9.59 1.80
CA LEU A 167 -5.66 -9.60 3.19
C LEU A 167 -6.65 -10.74 3.50
N ARG A 168 -7.28 -11.35 2.49
CA ARG A 168 -8.32 -12.38 2.68
C ARG A 168 -7.83 -13.62 3.43
N MET A 169 -6.53 -13.89 3.44
CA MET A 169 -5.93 -15.03 4.14
C MET A 169 -5.50 -14.73 5.57
N ILE A 170 -5.64 -13.49 6.06
CA ILE A 170 -5.17 -13.10 7.38
C ILE A 170 -6.37 -12.96 8.32
N PRO A 171 -6.33 -13.53 9.53
CA PRO A 171 -7.27 -13.17 10.58
C PRO A 171 -7.07 -11.68 10.90
N PHE A 172 -7.90 -10.80 10.34
CA PHE A 172 -7.80 -9.36 10.56
C PHE A 172 -8.75 -8.92 11.68
N ASN A 173 -8.36 -7.89 12.42
CA ASN A 173 -9.20 -7.30 13.45
C ASN A 173 -10.16 -6.26 12.82
N TRP A 174 -11.46 -6.50 12.92
CA TRP A 174 -12.50 -5.57 12.48
C TRP A 174 -12.38 -4.17 13.09
N ALA A 175 -11.88 -4.05 14.32
CA ALA A 175 -11.60 -2.76 14.93
C ALA A 175 -10.57 -1.96 14.12
N GLY A 176 -9.54 -2.62 13.58
CA GLY A 176 -8.54 -1.98 12.73
C GLY A 176 -9.14 -1.40 11.44
N ILE A 177 -10.08 -2.13 10.82
CA ILE A 177 -10.82 -1.64 9.63
C ILE A 177 -11.66 -0.42 9.98
N VAL A 178 -12.39 -0.46 11.10
CA VAL A 178 -13.22 0.67 11.55
C VAL A 178 -12.37 1.91 11.78
N PHE A 179 -11.22 1.77 12.43
CA PHE A 179 -10.28 2.89 12.63
C PHE A 179 -9.74 3.44 11.30
N LEU A 180 -9.43 2.57 10.34
CA LEU A 180 -8.92 2.97 9.03
C LEU A 180 -9.98 3.74 8.24
N LEU A 181 -11.22 3.23 8.19
CA LEU A 181 -12.35 3.90 7.55
C LEU A 181 -12.71 5.22 8.26
N ALA A 182 -12.72 5.23 9.59
CA ALA A 182 -12.97 6.44 10.37
C ALA A 182 -11.90 7.50 10.12
N GLY A 183 -10.63 7.12 10.06
CA GLY A 183 -9.52 8.04 9.75
C GLY A 183 -9.67 8.66 8.37
N VAL A 184 -10.02 7.86 7.35
CA VAL A 184 -10.31 8.36 6.00
C VAL A 184 -11.51 9.31 6.01
N ALA A 185 -12.61 8.95 6.67
CA ALA A 185 -13.81 9.78 6.75
C ALA A 185 -13.55 11.12 7.44
N VAL A 186 -12.77 11.12 8.53
CA VAL A 186 -12.37 12.34 9.25
C VAL A 186 -11.50 13.23 8.37
N MET A 187 -10.54 12.65 7.62
CA MET A 187 -9.74 13.42 6.67
C MET A 187 -10.63 14.03 5.59
N VAL A 188 -11.56 13.27 5.00
CA VAL A 188 -12.52 13.80 4.00
C VAL A 188 -13.39 14.92 4.59
N LEU A 189 -13.85 14.80 5.84
CA LEU A 189 -14.60 15.84 6.53
C LEU A 189 -13.79 17.12 6.74
N ASP A 190 -12.50 17.02 7.08
CA ASP A 190 -11.59 18.18 7.15
C ASP A 190 -11.57 18.95 5.82
N LEU A 191 -11.62 18.23 4.70
CA LEU A 191 -11.64 18.82 3.36
C LEU A 191 -12.94 19.56 3.05
N LEU A 192 -14.07 19.01 3.50
CA LEU A 192 -15.39 19.64 3.31
C LEU A 192 -15.56 20.90 4.17
N VAL A 193 -14.91 20.96 5.33
CA VAL A 193 -15.07 22.03 6.33
C VAL A 193 -14.07 23.19 6.15
N GLY A 194 -13.09 23.07 5.24
CA GLY A 194 -12.23 24.19 4.85
C GLY A 194 -10.72 23.95 5.00
N GLY A 195 -10.27 22.70 5.16
CA GLY A 195 -8.88 22.31 4.91
C GLY A 195 -7.83 22.91 5.85
N ILE A 196 -8.23 23.33 7.05
CA ILE A 196 -7.33 23.93 8.05
C ILE A 196 -6.32 22.89 8.58
N GLY A 197 -6.54 21.60 8.31
CA GLY A 197 -5.63 20.49 8.65
C GLY A 197 -5.76 20.01 10.09
N ILE A 198 -6.66 20.60 10.88
CA ILE A 198 -6.85 20.28 12.30
C ILE A 198 -7.48 18.89 12.46
N LEU A 199 -8.42 18.50 11.58
CA LEU A 199 -9.01 17.16 11.59
C LEU A 199 -8.10 16.11 10.93
N SER A 200 -7.18 16.54 10.06
CA SER A 200 -6.23 15.64 9.39
C SER A 200 -5.26 14.94 10.35
N VAL A 201 -4.88 15.58 11.47
CA VAL A 201 -4.00 15.00 12.49
C VAL A 201 -4.63 13.78 13.18
N PRO A 202 -5.83 13.87 13.79
CA PRO A 202 -6.49 12.70 14.37
C PRO A 202 -6.89 11.66 13.30
N GLY A 203 -7.22 12.09 12.07
CA GLY A 203 -7.48 11.17 10.96
C GLY A 203 -6.26 10.30 10.60
N ALA A 204 -5.08 10.92 10.47
CA ALA A 204 -3.82 10.20 10.27
C ALA A 204 -3.49 9.29 11.46
N GLY A 205 -3.70 9.76 12.70
CA GLY A 205 -3.56 8.95 13.90
C GLY A 205 -4.46 7.70 13.90
N ALA A 206 -5.72 7.85 13.50
CA ALA A 206 -6.66 6.74 13.38
C ALA A 206 -6.24 5.72 12.31
N ILE A 207 -5.68 6.15 11.17
CA ILE A 207 -5.15 5.23 10.15
C ILE A 207 -3.94 4.45 10.70
N ILE A 208 -3.03 5.11 11.41
CA ILE A 208 -1.86 4.47 12.02
C ILE A 208 -2.30 3.44 13.07
N VAL A 209 -3.18 3.84 14.00
CA VAL A 209 -3.72 2.95 15.04
C VAL A 209 -4.50 1.79 14.41
N GLY A 210 -5.32 2.06 13.39
CA GLY A 210 -6.05 1.06 12.63
C GLY A 210 -5.11 0.03 12.01
N GLY A 211 -4.02 0.47 11.40
CA GLY A 211 -2.97 -0.38 10.85
C GLY A 211 -2.30 -1.30 11.89
N LEU A 212 -1.97 -0.75 13.06
CA LEU A 212 -1.36 -1.50 14.16
C LEU A 212 -2.31 -2.57 14.74
N ILE A 213 -3.62 -2.28 14.78
CA ILE A 213 -4.63 -3.19 15.32
C ILE A 213 -5.05 -4.25 14.28
N LEU A 214 -5.03 -3.91 12.99
CA LEU A 214 -5.53 -4.76 11.90
C LEU A 214 -4.91 -6.16 11.88
N PHE A 215 -3.63 -6.28 12.23
CA PHE A 215 -2.85 -7.53 12.12
C PHE A 215 -2.61 -8.27 13.43
N ARG A 216 -3.13 -7.77 14.56
CA ARG A 216 -3.00 -8.45 15.86
C ARG A 216 -4.16 -9.43 16.06
N ALA A 217 -4.05 -10.61 15.45
CA ALA A 217 -4.90 -11.75 15.80
C ALA A 217 -4.26 -12.59 16.94
N PRO A 218 -5.03 -13.07 17.91
CA PRO A 218 -4.57 -14.07 18.88
C PRO A 218 -4.11 -15.34 18.12
N GLY A 219 -2.85 -15.76 18.30
CA GLY A 219 -2.27 -16.93 17.62
C GLY A 219 -1.41 -16.62 16.38
N GLY A 220 -1.23 -15.35 16.02
CA GLY A 220 -0.48 -14.91 14.82
C GLY A 220 1.04 -14.73 14.98
N GLU A 221 1.68 -15.31 16.00
CA GLU A 221 3.13 -15.16 16.25
C GLU A 221 4.04 -15.67 15.12
N LEU A 222 3.47 -16.42 14.16
CA LEU A 222 4.19 -16.96 13.00
C LEU A 222 4.30 -15.99 11.81
N LEU A 223 3.56 -14.88 11.80
CA LEU A 223 3.67 -13.86 10.76
C LEU A 223 4.54 -12.70 11.27
N ASN A 224 5.83 -12.99 11.47
CA ASN A 224 6.84 -11.98 11.76
C ASN A 224 7.01 -11.08 10.53
N MET A 225 6.20 -10.01 10.49
CA MET A 225 6.35 -8.91 9.54
C MET A 225 7.79 -8.39 9.63
N SER A 226 8.53 -8.44 8.52
CA SER A 226 9.94 -8.02 8.51
C SER A 226 10.03 -6.57 8.96
N TYR A 227 10.65 -6.32 10.10
CA TYR A 227 10.80 -4.99 10.69
C TYR A 227 11.49 -4.01 9.72
N ASN A 228 12.47 -4.50 8.96
CA ASN A 228 13.17 -3.74 7.92
C ASN A 228 12.24 -3.31 6.78
N PHE A 229 11.29 -4.17 6.42
CA PHE A 229 10.29 -3.87 5.39
C PHE A 229 9.28 -2.82 5.88
N MET A 230 8.82 -2.94 7.14
CA MET A 230 7.93 -1.95 7.77
C MET A 230 8.57 -0.57 7.85
N ILE A 231 9.84 -0.49 8.32
CA ILE A 231 10.60 0.76 8.39
C ILE A 231 10.76 1.37 6.98
N GLY A 232 11.14 0.55 5.99
CA GLY A 232 11.28 1.01 4.61
C GLY A 232 9.97 1.56 4.03
N ALA A 233 8.86 0.88 4.29
CA ALA A 233 7.56 1.31 3.81
C ALA A 233 7.05 2.60 4.47
N VAL A 234 7.21 2.72 5.80
CA VAL A 234 6.91 3.95 6.54
C VAL A 234 7.78 5.09 6.03
N ALA A 235 9.07 4.86 5.75
CA ALA A 235 9.97 5.87 5.21
C ALA A 235 9.54 6.34 3.81
N VAL A 236 9.14 5.43 2.91
CA VAL A 236 8.66 5.78 1.57
C VAL A 236 7.34 6.56 1.65
N LEU A 237 6.40 6.14 2.50
CA LEU A 237 5.15 6.86 2.72
C LEU A 237 5.41 8.26 3.30
N ALA A 238 6.28 8.36 4.31
CA ALA A 238 6.65 9.65 4.89
C ALA A 238 7.34 10.56 3.86
N ALA A 239 8.25 10.04 3.05
CA ALA A 239 8.91 10.79 1.98
C ALA A 239 7.91 11.29 0.92
N PHE A 240 6.96 10.45 0.53
CA PHE A 240 5.88 10.82 -0.37
C PHE A 240 5.01 11.94 0.22
N PHE A 241 4.67 11.88 1.51
CA PHE A 241 3.93 12.93 2.19
C PHE A 241 4.70 14.24 2.30
N LEU A 242 5.98 14.18 2.63
CA LEU A 242 6.84 15.37 2.66
C LEU A 242 6.93 16.01 1.27
N PHE A 243 7.02 15.19 0.22
CA PHE A 243 7.02 15.66 -1.17
C PHE A 243 5.67 16.27 -1.57
N ALA A 244 4.55 15.62 -1.26
CA ALA A 244 3.21 16.13 -1.54
C ALA A 244 2.93 17.43 -0.78
N ALA A 245 3.27 17.49 0.51
CA ALA A 245 3.16 18.71 1.32
C ALA A 245 4.03 19.84 0.77
N TRP A 246 5.25 19.54 0.32
CA TRP A 246 6.12 20.48 -0.36
C TRP A 246 5.52 20.99 -1.68
N ALA A 247 4.96 20.10 -2.50
CA ALA A 247 4.33 20.44 -3.78
C ALA A 247 3.09 21.32 -3.59
N VAL A 248 2.23 20.98 -2.62
CA VAL A 248 1.05 21.76 -2.23
C VAL A 248 1.48 23.12 -1.69
N TRP A 249 2.45 23.17 -0.77
CA TRP A 249 2.98 24.43 -0.24
C TRP A 249 3.57 25.30 -1.36
N ARG A 250 4.28 24.70 -2.31
CA ARG A 250 4.80 25.41 -3.49
C ARG A 250 3.69 25.91 -4.41
N SER A 251 2.60 25.16 -4.57
CA SER A 251 1.43 25.55 -5.36
C SER A 251 0.68 26.71 -4.71
N ILE A 252 0.45 26.66 -3.39
CA ILE A 252 -0.21 27.75 -2.64
C ILE A 252 0.67 29.00 -2.61
N ARG A 253 2.00 28.84 -2.57
CA ARG A 253 2.95 29.96 -2.58
C ARG A 253 3.22 30.51 -3.97
N SER A 254 2.78 29.84 -5.04
CA SER A 254 2.79 30.39 -6.38
C SER A 254 1.70 31.46 -6.48
N ARG A 255 2.09 32.72 -6.66
CA ARG A 255 1.15 33.84 -6.77
C ARG A 255 0.23 33.57 -7.98
N PRO A 256 -1.11 33.75 -7.86
CA PRO A 256 -2.03 33.49 -8.95
C PRO A 256 -1.59 34.26 -10.20
N VAL A 257 -1.34 33.53 -11.28
CA VAL A 257 -0.81 34.06 -12.56
C VAL A 257 -1.95 34.48 -13.50
N SER A 258 -3.20 34.40 -13.05
CA SER A 258 -4.37 34.81 -13.84
C SER A 258 -5.53 35.27 -12.96
N GLY A 259 -6.30 36.25 -13.45
CA GLY A 259 -7.48 36.80 -12.79
C GLY A 259 -7.29 38.21 -12.20
N ARG A 260 -8.30 38.69 -11.45
CA ARG A 260 -8.38 40.04 -10.87
C ARG A 260 -7.17 40.43 -10.01
N ASP A 261 -6.55 39.45 -9.34
CA ASP A 261 -5.38 39.68 -8.46
C ASP A 261 -4.07 39.89 -9.23
N ALA A 262 -4.00 39.50 -10.52
CA ALA A 262 -2.85 39.77 -11.37
C ALA A 262 -2.83 41.22 -11.89
N LEU A 263 -3.99 41.88 -11.92
CA LEU A 263 -4.13 43.26 -12.38
C LEU A 263 -3.66 44.25 -11.30
N VAL A 264 -3.82 43.92 -10.02
CA VAL A 264 -3.38 44.76 -8.90
C VAL A 264 -1.85 44.89 -8.90
N GLY A 265 -1.35 46.12 -8.93
CA GLY A 265 0.07 46.44 -9.02
C GLY A 265 0.65 46.48 -10.45
N SER A 266 -0.17 46.22 -11.48
CA SER A 266 0.26 46.30 -12.89
C SER A 266 0.31 47.75 -13.38
N ARG A 267 1.20 48.02 -14.34
CA ARG A 267 1.25 49.33 -15.02
C ARG A 267 0.09 49.48 -15.99
N VAL A 268 -0.53 50.65 -16.00
CA VAL A 268 -1.59 51.01 -16.95
C VAL A 268 -1.24 52.28 -17.71
N LEU A 269 -1.71 52.37 -18.95
CA LEU A 269 -1.58 53.56 -19.80
C LEU A 269 -2.96 54.17 -20.01
N ALA A 270 -3.14 55.46 -19.68
CA ALA A 270 -4.39 56.18 -19.93
C ALA A 270 -4.63 56.34 -21.44
N VAL A 271 -5.77 55.86 -21.93
CA VAL A 271 -6.21 56.04 -23.32
C VAL A 271 -7.05 57.30 -23.45
N SER A 272 -7.88 57.59 -22.45
CA SER A 272 -8.64 58.82 -22.33
C SER A 272 -8.18 59.61 -21.11
N ASP A 273 -8.56 60.88 -21.01
CA ASP A 273 -8.39 61.62 -19.76
C ASP A 273 -9.28 60.99 -18.68
N LEU A 274 -8.71 60.67 -17.51
CA LEU A 274 -9.44 60.15 -16.36
C LEU A 274 -9.70 61.28 -15.36
N SER A 275 -10.97 61.72 -15.25
CA SER A 275 -11.41 62.68 -14.23
C SER A 275 -12.91 62.54 -13.88
N PRO A 276 -13.33 61.68 -12.93
CA PRO A 276 -12.54 60.67 -12.23
C PRO A 276 -12.54 59.31 -12.94
N GLN A 277 -13.32 59.14 -14.02
CA GLN A 277 -13.44 57.89 -14.79
C GLN A 277 -12.91 58.07 -16.21
N GLY A 278 -12.43 56.97 -16.79
CA GLY A 278 -11.95 56.90 -18.16
C GLY A 278 -11.55 55.48 -18.52
N SER A 279 -10.71 55.34 -19.53
CA SER A 279 -10.25 54.05 -20.05
C SER A 279 -8.73 53.96 -20.02
N VAL A 280 -8.22 52.79 -19.63
CA VAL A 280 -6.79 52.51 -19.57
C VAL A 280 -6.48 51.20 -20.30
N ILE A 281 -5.27 51.09 -20.83
CA ILE A 281 -4.74 49.82 -21.33
C ILE A 281 -3.95 49.15 -20.21
N CYS A 282 -4.33 47.92 -19.87
CA CYS A 282 -3.64 47.04 -18.93
C CYS A 282 -3.44 45.67 -19.59
N HIS A 283 -2.21 45.15 -19.62
CA HIS A 283 -1.86 43.89 -20.29
C HIS A 283 -2.38 43.74 -21.75
N GLY A 284 -2.49 44.85 -22.49
CA GLY A 284 -2.94 44.85 -23.90
C GLY A 284 -4.46 44.90 -24.10
N GLU A 285 -5.25 44.97 -23.03
CA GLU A 285 -6.71 45.10 -23.07
C GLU A 285 -7.16 46.48 -22.59
N ILE A 286 -8.30 46.98 -23.10
CA ILE A 286 -8.90 48.25 -22.67
C ILE A 286 -9.85 47.97 -21.49
N TRP A 287 -9.57 48.61 -20.36
CA TRP A 287 -10.34 48.49 -19.12
C TRP A 287 -10.98 49.83 -18.75
N TRP A 288 -12.17 49.77 -18.15
CA TRP A 288 -12.74 50.91 -17.44
C TRP A 288 -11.91 51.18 -16.19
N ALA A 289 -11.57 52.43 -15.94
CA ALA A 289 -10.77 52.82 -14.79
C ALA A 289 -11.30 54.07 -14.11
N LYS A 290 -11.04 54.15 -12.80
CA LYS A 290 -11.34 55.28 -11.95
C LYS A 290 -10.10 55.70 -11.17
N VAL A 291 -9.81 56.99 -11.08
CA VAL A 291 -8.68 57.50 -10.30
C VAL A 291 -9.02 57.46 -8.81
N SER A 292 -8.06 56.98 -8.02
CA SER A 292 -8.11 57.00 -6.55
C SER A 292 -7.88 58.44 -6.05
N GLY A 293 -8.84 58.99 -5.27
CA GLY A 293 -8.79 60.36 -4.75
C GLY A 293 -9.14 61.47 -5.75
N ASP A 294 -8.61 62.68 -5.53
CA ASP A 294 -8.83 63.88 -6.37
C ASP A 294 -7.83 64.00 -7.55
N GLY A 295 -7.08 62.93 -7.82
CA GLY A 295 -6.10 62.89 -8.89
C GLY A 295 -6.72 62.95 -10.29
N ARG A 296 -5.93 63.37 -11.28
CA ARG A 296 -6.25 63.28 -12.70
C ARG A 296 -5.12 62.55 -13.40
N LEU A 297 -5.46 61.78 -14.42
CA LEU A 297 -4.50 61.09 -15.28
C LEU A 297 -4.83 61.48 -16.72
N ALA A 298 -3.94 62.20 -17.40
CA ALA A 298 -4.16 62.63 -18.78
C ALA A 298 -3.91 61.47 -19.74
N SER A 299 -4.53 61.52 -20.93
CA SER A 299 -4.28 60.55 -22.00
C SER A 299 -2.77 60.48 -22.33
N GLY A 300 -2.23 59.27 -22.34
CA GLY A 300 -0.80 59.00 -22.54
C GLY A 300 0.03 58.91 -21.24
N GLU A 301 -0.54 59.26 -20.08
CA GLU A 301 0.15 59.11 -18.80
C GLU A 301 0.02 57.68 -18.24
N THR A 302 1.01 57.27 -17.45
CA THR A 302 1.05 55.95 -16.82
C THR A 302 0.63 56.00 -15.36
N GLY A 303 -0.11 54.98 -14.91
CA GLY A 303 -0.48 54.78 -13.52
C GLY A 303 -0.28 53.34 -13.06
N VAL A 304 -0.64 53.06 -11.82
CA VAL A 304 -0.61 51.71 -11.23
C VAL A 304 -1.99 51.34 -10.70
N VAL A 305 -2.42 50.11 -10.95
CA VAL A 305 -3.67 49.57 -10.38
C VAL A 305 -3.51 49.35 -8.89
N GLU A 306 -4.35 49.99 -8.09
CA GLU A 306 -4.41 49.84 -6.64
C GLU A 306 -5.38 48.74 -6.22
N SER A 307 -6.53 48.65 -6.89
CA SER A 307 -7.53 47.61 -6.65
C SER A 307 -8.42 47.38 -7.87
N VAL A 308 -9.20 46.30 -7.87
CA VAL A 308 -10.18 45.97 -8.91
C VAL A 308 -11.57 45.93 -8.29
N GLU A 309 -12.44 46.85 -8.67
CA GLU A 309 -13.83 46.91 -8.25
C GLU A 309 -14.75 46.43 -9.38
N GLY A 310 -15.13 45.15 -9.35
CA GLY A 310 -15.99 44.55 -10.38
C GLY A 310 -15.30 44.45 -11.75
N LEU A 311 -15.66 45.36 -12.66
CA LEU A 311 -15.07 45.52 -14.01
C LEU A 311 -14.31 46.85 -14.16
N THR A 312 -14.12 47.59 -13.06
CA THR A 312 -13.46 48.90 -13.04
C THR A 312 -12.14 48.79 -12.27
N LEU A 313 -11.05 49.25 -12.88
CA LEU A 313 -9.73 49.35 -12.23
C LEU A 313 -9.65 50.65 -11.43
N VAL A 314 -9.26 50.56 -10.16
CA VAL A 314 -8.91 51.75 -9.37
C VAL A 314 -7.43 52.01 -9.57
N VAL A 315 -7.09 53.17 -10.12
CA VAL A 315 -5.72 53.51 -10.53
C VAL A 315 -5.22 54.74 -9.79
N ARG A 316 -3.93 54.76 -9.45
CA ARG A 316 -3.26 55.96 -8.93
C ARG A 316 -2.21 56.48 -9.92
N PRO A 317 -2.03 57.80 -10.03
CA PRO A 317 -0.90 58.39 -10.76
C PRO A 317 0.43 57.94 -10.14
N LEU A 318 1.45 57.75 -10.97
CA LEU A 318 2.83 57.56 -10.51
C LEU A 318 3.41 58.91 -10.11
N ALA A 319 4.06 58.98 -8.95
CA ALA A 319 4.77 60.19 -8.53
C ALA A 319 6.05 60.40 -9.36
N GLU A 320 6.46 61.65 -9.59
CA GLU A 320 7.70 61.97 -10.31
C GLU A 320 8.90 61.28 -9.63
N GLY A 321 9.51 60.33 -10.35
CA GLY A 321 10.68 59.56 -9.89
C GLY A 321 10.39 58.13 -9.42
N GLU A 322 9.13 57.67 -9.41
CA GLU A 322 8.79 56.28 -9.09
C GLU A 322 8.96 55.39 -10.34
N GLU A 323 10.00 54.55 -10.36
CA GLU A 323 10.15 53.53 -11.42
C GLU A 323 9.00 52.54 -11.33
N ALA A 324 8.12 52.57 -12.33
CA ALA A 324 6.99 51.67 -12.38
C ALA A 324 7.46 50.21 -12.44
N PRO A 325 6.86 49.31 -11.66
CA PRO A 325 7.27 47.90 -11.61
C PRO A 325 7.27 47.29 -13.02
N SER A 326 8.27 46.45 -13.30
CA SER A 326 8.52 45.84 -14.61
C SER A 326 7.57 44.67 -14.94
N ARG A 327 6.28 44.89 -14.75
CA ARG A 327 5.21 43.97 -15.17
C ARG A 327 4.12 44.72 -15.91
#